data_AF-A0A6N6PAP1-F1
#
_entry.id   AF-A0A6N6PAP1-F1
#
_cell.length_a   1.000
_cell.length_b   1.000
_cell.length_c   1.000
_cell.angle_alpha   90.00
_cell.angle_beta   90.00
_cell.angle_gamma   90.00
#
_symmetry.space_group_name_H-M   'P 1'
#
loop_
_entity.id
_entity.type
_entity.pdbx_description
1 polymer ?
#
loop_
_entity_poly.entity_id
_entity_poly.type
_entity_poly.pdbx_seq_one_letter_code
_entity_poly.pdbx_strand_id
1 'polypeptide(L)'
;PRPAEQLPMNVVVRTDDGAVSLLVDEIGDVLEIPENTYESTPETLTGVARELIRGVYKLKERLLLILDTEQAVSLPAAFNRQPTKGN
;
A
#
# COMPACT_ATOMS: atom_id res chain seq x y z
N PRO A 1 6.94 -11.20 1.45
CA PRO A 1 7.59 -10.52 0.31
C PRO A 1 7.76 -11.49 -0.85
N ARG A 2 7.50 -11.03 -2.10
CA ARG A 2 7.64 -11.89 -3.29
C ARG A 2 9.10 -12.28 -3.58
N PRO A 3 9.35 -13.45 -4.21
CA PRO A 3 10.67 -13.81 -4.73
C PRO A 3 11.15 -12.83 -5.81
N ALA A 4 12.46 -12.60 -5.91
CA ALA A 4 13.05 -11.67 -6.86
C ALA A 4 12.78 -12.03 -8.34
N GLU A 5 12.59 -13.32 -8.62
CA GLU A 5 12.34 -13.85 -9.96
C GLU A 5 10.87 -13.75 -10.40
N GLN A 6 9.97 -13.38 -9.47
CA GLN A 6 8.56 -13.27 -9.75
C GLN A 6 8.18 -11.84 -10.16
N LEU A 7 7.53 -11.72 -11.33
CA LEU A 7 6.98 -10.46 -11.80
C LEU A 7 5.92 -9.93 -10.84
N PRO A 8 5.87 -8.62 -10.56
CA PRO A 8 4.84 -8.02 -9.72
C PRO A 8 3.47 -8.09 -10.40
N MET A 9 2.42 -8.02 -9.60
CA MET A 9 1.06 -7.84 -10.07
C MET A 9 0.70 -6.35 -10.16
N ASN A 10 -0.31 -6.03 -10.97
CA ASN A 10 -0.79 -4.67 -11.16
C ASN A 10 -2.17 -4.49 -10.51
N VAL A 11 -2.30 -3.52 -9.62
CA VAL A 11 -3.59 -3.01 -9.14
C VAL A 11 -3.85 -1.69 -9.86
N VAL A 12 -4.87 -1.66 -10.72
CA VAL A 12 -5.20 -0.48 -11.53
C VAL A 12 -6.22 0.37 -10.78
N VAL A 13 -5.83 1.61 -10.45
CA VAL A 13 -6.69 2.62 -9.85
C VAL A 13 -7.05 3.62 -10.94
N ARG A 14 -8.34 3.93 -11.10
CA ARG A 14 -8.81 4.98 -12.01
C ARG A 14 -8.90 6.29 -11.25
N THR A 15 -8.27 7.32 -11.79
CA THR A 15 -8.35 8.71 -11.33
C THR A 15 -8.95 9.57 -12.45
N ASP A 16 -9.23 10.83 -12.13
CA ASP A 16 -9.71 11.80 -13.13
C ASP A 16 -8.66 12.07 -14.23
N ASP A 17 -7.37 11.94 -13.90
CA ASP A 17 -6.25 12.11 -14.84
C ASP A 17 -5.94 10.84 -15.65
N GLY A 18 -6.61 9.72 -15.37
CA GLY A 18 -6.46 8.46 -16.09
C GLY A 18 -6.21 7.26 -15.18
N ALA A 19 -5.74 6.15 -15.77
CA ALA A 19 -5.46 4.94 -15.01
C ALA A 19 -4.01 4.95 -14.49
N VAL A 20 -3.86 4.71 -13.19
CA VAL A 20 -2.56 4.53 -12.52
C VAL A 20 -2.43 3.06 -12.11
N SER A 21 -1.25 2.47 -12.34
CA SER A 21 -0.97 1.09 -11.96
C SER A 21 -0.06 1.05 -10.73
N LEU A 22 -0.52 0.40 -9.66
CA LEU A 22 0.27 0.12 -8.46
C LEU A 22 0.87 -1.29 -8.60
N LEU A 23 2.19 -1.37 -8.45
CA LEU A 23 2.89 -2.66 -8.42
C LEU A 23 2.77 -3.27 -7.03
N VAL A 24 2.23 -4.48 -6.96
CA VAL A 24 2.06 -5.24 -5.71
C VAL A 24 2.69 -6.62 -5.82
N ASP A 25 3.03 -7.19 -4.68
CA ASP A 25 3.63 -8.52 -4.62
C ASP A 25 2.62 -9.61 -4.97
N GLU A 26 1.42 -9.52 -4.40
CA GLU A 26 0.33 -10.48 -4.56
C GLU A 26 -1.03 -9.80 -4.35
N ILE A 27 -2.09 -10.38 -4.92
CA ILE A 27 -3.47 -10.02 -4.60
C ILE A 27 -3.97 -11.00 -3.55
N GLY A 28 -4.40 -10.48 -2.41
CA GLY A 28 -5.02 -11.26 -1.34
C GLY A 28 -6.51 -11.51 -1.56
N ASP A 29 -7.14 -12.16 -0.57
CA ASP A 29 -8.58 -12.41 -0.57
C ASP A 29 -9.41 -11.16 -0.28
N VAL A 30 -10.68 -11.19 -0.69
CA VAL A 30 -11.68 -10.22 -0.22
C VAL A 30 -12.13 -10.62 1.19
N LEU A 31 -12.05 -9.68 2.13
CA LEU A 31 -12.39 -9.91 3.54
C LEU A 31 -13.59 -9.06 3.95
N GLU A 32 -14.58 -9.70 4.58
CA GLU A 32 -15.63 -9.00 5.33
C GLU A 32 -15.14 -8.79 6.76
N ILE A 33 -15.05 -7.53 7.18
CA ILE A 33 -14.46 -7.17 8.48
C ILE A 33 -15.47 -6.36 9.29
N PRO A 34 -15.72 -6.71 10.57
CA PRO A 34 -16.59 -5.92 11.44
C PRO A 34 -16.01 -4.52 11.69
N GLU A 35 -16.84 -3.48 11.55
CA GLU A 35 -16.43 -2.08 11.75
C GLU A 35 -15.81 -1.82 13.13
N ASN A 36 -16.23 -2.57 14.17
CA ASN A 36 -15.71 -2.43 15.53
C ASN A 36 -14.25 -2.90 15.71
N THR A 37 -13.64 -3.52 14.69
CA THR A 37 -12.22 -3.92 14.70
C THR A 37 -11.31 -2.86 14.08
N TYR A 38 -11.89 -1.75 13.60
CA TYR A 38 -11.14 -0.61 13.10
C TYR A 38 -10.42 0.11 14.24
N GLU A 39 -9.15 0.42 14.01
CA GLU A 39 -8.34 1.23 14.90
C GLU A 39 -7.65 2.35 14.13
N SER A 40 -7.40 3.44 14.85
CA SER A 40 -6.51 4.50 14.37
C SER A 40 -5.14 3.91 14.03
N THR A 41 -4.52 4.47 13.01
CA THR A 41 -3.13 4.19 12.64
C THR A 41 -2.19 4.19 13.86
N PRO A 42 -1.36 3.15 14.04
CA PRO A 42 -0.40 3.08 15.14
C PRO A 42 0.57 4.25 15.15
N GLU A 43 0.98 4.69 16.35
CA GLU A 43 2.00 5.73 16.53
C GLU A 43 3.38 5.33 16.03
N THR A 44 3.62 4.03 15.84
CA THR A 44 4.86 3.48 15.29
C THR A 44 4.98 3.69 13.78
N LEU A 45 3.89 4.02 13.08
CA LEU A 45 3.93 4.40 11.67
C LEU A 45 4.50 5.82 11.55
N THR A 46 5.53 5.99 10.72
CA THR A 46 6.21 7.28 10.54
C THR A 46 6.38 7.62 9.06
N GLY A 47 6.65 8.91 8.78
CA GLY A 47 6.89 9.43 7.44
C GLY A 47 5.72 9.20 6.48
N VAL A 48 6.03 8.97 5.20
CA VAL A 48 5.05 8.80 4.12
C VAL A 48 4.04 7.70 4.40
N ALA A 49 4.46 6.60 5.04
CA ALA A 49 3.54 5.53 5.41
C ALA A 49 2.44 6.02 6.36
N ARG A 50 2.76 6.93 7.30
CA ARG A 50 1.77 7.49 8.22
C ARG A 50 0.73 8.36 7.52
N GLU A 51 1.14 9.08 6.48
CA GLU A 51 0.30 9.98 5.68
C GLU A 51 -0.63 9.21 4.75
N LEU A 52 -0.13 8.10 4.19
CA LEU A 52 -0.89 7.28 3.23
C LEU A 52 -1.85 6.26 3.88
N ILE A 53 -1.68 5.92 5.14
CA ILE A 53 -2.53 4.91 5.79
C ILE A 53 -3.66 5.59 6.55
N ARG A 54 -4.91 5.23 6.22
CA ARG A 54 -6.12 5.79 6.85
C ARG A 54 -6.37 5.21 8.24
N GLY A 55 -6.07 3.93 8.42
CA GLY A 55 -6.29 3.19 9.65
C GLY A 55 -5.86 1.74 9.50
N VAL A 56 -6.14 0.95 10.53
CA VAL A 56 -5.77 -0.47 10.57
C VAL A 56 -6.92 -1.32 11.09
N TYR A 57 -6.98 -2.56 10.63
CA TYR A 57 -7.79 -3.61 11.21
C TYR A 57 -6.89 -4.66 11.85
N LYS A 58 -7.15 -4.97 13.13
CA LYS A 58 -6.48 -6.09 13.81
C LYS A 58 -7.15 -7.40 13.42
N LEU A 59 -6.43 -8.22 12.66
CA LEU A 59 -6.81 -9.60 12.39
C LEU A 59 -6.07 -10.52 13.38
N LYS A 60 -6.48 -11.78 13.46
CA LYS A 60 -5.99 -12.73 14.48
C LYS A 60 -4.45 -12.84 14.54
N GLU A 61 -3.80 -12.87 13.38
CA GLU A 61 -2.34 -13.10 13.27
C GLU A 61 -1.62 -12.07 12.39
N ARG A 62 -2.33 -11.02 11.97
CA ARG A 62 -1.79 -10.00 11.07
C ARG A 62 -2.52 -8.67 11.25
N LEU A 63 -1.89 -7.59 10.80
CA LEU A 63 -2.52 -6.29 10.67
C LEU A 63 -2.89 -6.05 9.21
N LEU A 64 -4.09 -5.55 8.96
CA LEU A 64 -4.50 -5.05 7.65
C LEU A 64 -4.48 -3.52 7.69
N LEU A 65 -3.62 -2.91 6.87
CA LEU A 65 -3.51 -1.46 6.77
C LEU A 65 -4.39 -0.97 5.62
N ILE A 66 -5.16 0.08 5.86
CA ILE A 66 -6.01 0.70 4.83
C ILE A 66 -5.20 1.77 4.11
N LEU A 67 -4.81 1.50 2.87
CA LEU A 67 -4.14 2.48 2.01
C LEU A 67 -5.14 3.51 1.48
N ASP A 68 -4.80 4.78 1.64
CA ASP A 68 -5.42 5.89 0.93
C ASP A 68 -4.98 5.88 -0.54
N THR A 69 -5.78 5.26 -1.41
CA THR A 69 -5.42 5.14 -2.83
C THR A 69 -5.41 6.49 -3.55
N GLU A 70 -6.24 7.45 -3.15
CA GLU A 70 -6.29 8.79 -3.75
C GLU A 70 -5.01 9.57 -3.45
N GLN A 71 -4.58 9.56 -2.18
CA GLN A 71 -3.29 10.17 -1.83
C GLN A 71 -2.12 9.42 -2.46
N ALA A 72 -2.14 8.08 -2.44
CA ALA A 72 -1.05 7.27 -2.97
C ALA A 72 -0.79 7.53 -4.47
N VAL A 73 -1.83 7.67 -5.29
CA VAL A 73 -1.68 7.94 -6.73
C VAL A 73 -1.34 9.41 -7.04
N SER A 74 -1.60 10.32 -6.10
CA SER A 74 -1.18 11.73 -6.20
C SER A 74 0.29 11.97 -5.86
N LEU A 75 0.98 10.97 -5.29
CA LEU A 75 2.39 11.10 -4.95
C LEU A 75 3.23 11.30 -6.21
N PRO A 76 4.23 12.20 -6.20
CA PRO A 76 5.15 12.35 -7.31
C PRO A 76 5.85 11.02 -7.61
N ALA A 77 5.90 10.61 -8.87
CA ALA A 77 6.55 9.36 -9.32
C ALA A 77 8.06 9.24 -8.98
N ALA A 78 8.66 10.28 -8.39
CA ALA A 78 10.06 10.34 -7.98
C ALA A 78 10.43 9.46 -6.78
N PHE A 79 9.49 8.72 -6.18
CA PHE A 79 9.76 7.84 -5.05
C PHE A 79 10.66 6.63 -5.36
N ASN A 80 10.91 6.33 -6.63
CA ASN A 80 11.75 5.20 -7.04
C ASN A 80 13.01 5.65 -7.79
N ARG A 81 13.95 6.25 -7.05
CA ARG A 81 15.36 6.36 -7.48
C ARG A 81 16.29 6.07 -6.30
N GLN A 82 16.48 4.80 -5.99
CA GLN A 82 17.78 4.38 -5.47
C GLN A 82 18.66 4.05 -6.68
N PRO A 83 19.63 4.90 -7.06
CA PRO A 83 20.67 4.46 -7.98
C PRO A 83 21.53 3.43 -7.24
N THR A 84 21.43 2.18 -7.65
CA THR A 84 22.48 1.19 -7.38
C THR A 84 23.71 1.61 -8.17
N LYS A 85 24.66 2.30 -7.54
CA LYS A 85 26.09 2.16 -7.86
C LYS A 85 26.65 1.18 -6.82
N GLY A 86 27.28 0.05 -7.14
CA GLY A 86 28.03 -0.26 -8.35
C GLY A 86 29.45 0.27 -8.23
N ASN A 87 30.34 -0.62 -7.72
CA ASN A 87 31.80 -0.52 -7.56
C ASN A 87 32.34 0.44 -6.48
#